data_AF-A0A7S4MYU3-F1
#
_entry.id   AF-A0A7S4MYU3-F1
#
_cell.length_a   1.000
_cell.length_b   1.000
_cell.length_c   1.000
_cell.angle_alpha   90.00
_cell.angle_beta   90.00
_cell.angle_gamma   90.00
#
_symmetry.space_group_name_H-M   'P 1'
#
loop_
_entity.id
_entity.type
_entity.pdbx_description
1 polymer ?
#
loop_
_entity_poly.entity_id
_entity_poly.type
_entity_poly.pdbx_seq_one_letter_code
_entity_poly.pdbx_strand_id
1 'polypeptide(L)'
;SVAPLATYVPANEYIRTCKSLELSIYICAIAATDAVAPLPRESAPLLLCLAAGRLRSRTATAARKSACLFRKYLNTILLDKMSTNKTISTPKGINAKMAEVCPELSSSYAYFPLHISSWLGPSRMGPNGEVGFVKEVVRTAPSRPDYVHGTGPNGVGYYHLLTRDSYKILYNRLNNEAPMTGCFCSSAARKKLSDIEDVKKLLYDRFISSAPNEVKEELDSARGTDLSSIAE
;
A
#
# COMPACT_ATOMS: atom_id res chain seq x y z
N SER A 1 42.41 23.56 -34.08
CA SER A 1 41.29 23.12 -33.22
C SER A 1 40.93 24.28 -32.30
N VAL A 2 39.72 24.82 -32.43
CA VAL A 2 39.24 25.96 -31.63
C VAL A 2 38.25 25.41 -30.60
N ALA A 3 38.47 25.68 -29.32
CA ALA A 3 37.59 25.26 -28.23
C ALA A 3 36.26 26.06 -28.25
N PRO A 4 35.13 25.47 -27.84
CA PRO A 4 33.85 26.17 -27.87
C PRO A 4 33.68 27.12 -26.66
N LEU A 5 33.21 28.34 -26.96
CA LEU A 5 32.79 29.36 -26.00
C LEU A 5 31.58 28.89 -25.20
N ALA A 6 31.66 29.05 -23.87
CA ALA A 6 30.56 28.80 -22.95
C ALA A 6 29.42 29.81 -23.19
N THR A 7 28.22 29.30 -23.45
CA THR A 7 26.99 30.08 -23.62
C THR A 7 26.56 30.73 -22.30
N TYR A 8 26.43 32.06 -22.33
CA TYR A 8 25.91 32.90 -21.25
C TYR A 8 24.40 32.70 -21.12
N VAL A 9 23.94 32.23 -19.95
CA VAL A 9 22.50 32.12 -19.63
C VAL A 9 22.04 33.43 -18.99
N PRO A 10 20.97 34.08 -19.50
CA PRO A 10 20.51 35.37 -18.99
C PRO A 10 19.91 35.27 -17.58
N ALA A 11 20.23 36.25 -16.73
CA ALA A 11 19.92 36.30 -15.30
C ALA A 11 18.43 36.09 -14.93
N ASN A 12 17.50 36.37 -15.85
CA ASN A 12 16.07 36.25 -15.60
C ASN A 12 15.57 34.79 -15.50
N GLU A 13 16.26 33.84 -16.15
CA GLU A 13 15.90 32.42 -16.06
C GLU A 13 16.39 31.78 -14.74
N TYR A 14 17.50 32.31 -14.21
CA TYR A 14 18.07 31.93 -12.91
C TYR A 14 17.17 32.39 -11.74
N ILE A 15 16.54 33.56 -11.85
CA ILE A 15 15.65 34.10 -10.80
C ILE A 15 14.35 33.26 -10.68
N ARG A 16 13.84 32.71 -11.79
CA ARG A 16 12.66 31.82 -11.75
C ARG A 16 12.97 30.45 -11.11
N THR A 17 14.14 29.89 -11.37
CA THR A 17 14.56 28.62 -10.75
C THR A 17 14.86 28.79 -9.27
N CYS A 18 15.46 29.91 -8.86
CA CYS A 18 15.73 30.20 -7.45
C CYS A 18 14.44 30.38 -6.62
N LYS A 19 13.41 31.07 -7.14
CA LYS A 19 12.12 31.22 -6.45
C LYS A 19 11.38 29.89 -6.27
N SER A 20 11.49 28.96 -7.22
CA SER A 20 10.93 27.61 -7.11
C SER A 20 11.64 26.76 -6.05
N LEU A 21 12.94 26.95 -5.88
CA LEU A 21 13.76 26.23 -4.90
C LEU A 21 13.52 26.77 -3.49
N GLU A 22 13.43 28.08 -3.32
CA GLU A 22 13.08 28.72 -2.05
C GLU A 22 11.69 28.28 -1.56
N LEU A 23 10.69 28.20 -2.45
CA LEU A 23 9.36 27.67 -2.10
C LEU A 23 9.40 26.20 -1.66
N SER A 24 10.21 25.37 -2.33
CA SER A 24 10.35 23.96 -1.96
C SER A 24 11.04 23.77 -0.61
N ILE A 25 12.02 24.61 -0.28
CA ILE A 25 12.70 24.62 1.02
C ILE A 25 11.75 25.13 2.12
N TYR A 26 10.93 26.14 1.81
CA TYR A 26 9.93 26.68 2.74
C TYR A 26 8.84 25.65 3.09
N ILE A 27 8.35 24.90 2.09
CA ILE A 27 7.39 23.80 2.30
C ILE A 27 8.01 22.65 3.10
N CYS A 28 9.30 22.34 2.88
CA CYS A 28 10.03 21.34 3.68
C CYS A 28 10.23 21.79 5.13
N ALA A 29 10.42 23.09 5.37
CA ALA A 29 10.58 23.64 6.72
C ALA A 29 9.28 23.59 7.52
N ILE A 30 8.14 23.95 6.89
CA ILE A 30 6.82 23.89 7.52
C ILE A 30 6.44 22.43 7.87
N ALA A 31 6.68 21.49 6.95
CA ALA A 31 6.38 20.07 7.19
C ALA A 31 7.27 19.44 8.28
N ALA A 32 8.47 19.97 8.53
CA ALA A 32 9.37 19.50 9.57
C ALA A 32 9.04 20.09 10.97
N THR A 33 8.47 21.30 11.03
CA THR A 33 8.09 21.94 12.30
C THR A 33 6.83 21.37 12.94
N ASP A 34 5.96 20.72 12.17
CA ASP A 34 4.76 20.04 12.71
C ASP A 34 5.07 18.66 13.30
N ALA A 35 6.25 18.10 13.02
CA ALA A 35 6.64 16.74 13.44
C ALA A 35 7.55 16.70 14.69
N VAL A 36 8.02 17.85 15.18
CA VAL A 36 8.92 17.94 16.34
C VAL A 36 8.38 18.97 17.32
N ALA A 37 8.32 18.60 18.60
CA ALA A 37 7.84 19.41 19.73
C ALA A 37 8.20 20.91 19.63
N PRO A 38 7.35 21.82 20.15
CA PRO A 38 7.42 23.24 19.85
C PRO A 38 8.75 23.84 20.32
N LEU A 39 9.65 24.09 19.37
CA LEU A 39 10.81 24.95 19.57
C LEU A 39 10.38 26.43 19.43
N PRO A 40 11.01 27.35 20.17
CA PRO A 40 10.64 28.77 20.15
C PRO A 40 10.78 29.35 18.74
N ARG A 41 9.73 30.05 18.27
CA ARG A 41 9.56 30.57 16.90
C ARG A 41 10.68 31.51 16.41
N GLU A 42 11.55 31.98 17.30
CA GLU A 42 12.55 33.00 16.99
C GLU A 42 13.91 32.43 16.54
N SER A 43 14.17 31.12 16.68
CA SER A 43 15.48 30.52 16.35
C SER A 43 15.51 29.70 15.05
N ALA A 44 14.36 29.44 14.42
CA ALA A 44 14.26 28.71 13.15
C ALA A 44 14.95 29.39 11.93
N PRO A 45 14.92 30.73 11.73
CA PRO A 45 15.49 31.33 10.52
C PRO A 45 17.04 31.37 10.53
N LEU A 46 17.68 31.30 11.70
CA LEU A 46 19.15 31.34 11.80
C LEU A 46 19.82 29.99 11.49
N LEU A 47 19.15 28.87 11.81
CA LEU A 47 19.62 27.53 11.45
C LEU A 47 19.51 27.25 9.95
N LEU A 48 18.50 27.82 9.27
CA LEU A 48 18.34 27.71 7.82
C LEU A 48 19.44 28.48 7.05
N CYS A 49 19.85 29.65 7.55
CA CYS A 49 20.91 30.46 6.93
C CYS A 49 22.31 29.85 7.08
N LEU A 50 22.59 29.16 8.19
CA LEU A 50 23.88 28.46 8.39
C LEU A 50 24.02 27.20 7.52
N ALA A 51 22.91 26.51 7.22
CA ALA A 51 22.91 25.37 6.31
C ALA A 51 23.08 25.80 4.83
N ALA A 52 22.54 26.96 4.45
CA ALA A 52 22.65 27.50 3.09
C ALA A 52 24.03 28.11 2.79
N GLY A 53 24.75 28.62 3.80
CA GLY A 53 26.02 29.34 3.64
C GLY A 53 27.25 28.47 3.31
N ARG A 54 27.23 27.16 3.62
CA ARG A 54 28.41 26.26 3.41
C ARG A 54 28.31 25.32 2.19
N LEU A 55 27.28 25.43 1.37
CA LEU A 55 27.08 24.61 0.16
C LEU A 55 27.42 25.36 -1.15
N ARG A 56 28.50 26.16 -1.19
CA ARG A 56 29.00 26.73 -2.46
C ARG A 56 30.26 26.01 -2.91
N SER A 57 30.09 25.07 -3.84
CA SER A 57 30.99 24.72 -4.97
C SER A 57 31.20 23.23 -5.25
N ARG A 58 30.71 22.29 -4.41
CA ARG A 58 30.83 20.83 -4.68
C ARG A 58 29.53 20.03 -4.64
N THR A 59 28.39 20.70 -4.50
CA THR A 59 27.16 20.05 -4.03
C THR A 59 25.98 20.14 -4.98
N ALA A 60 26.16 20.58 -6.24
CA ALA A 60 25.07 20.51 -7.23
C ALA A 60 24.61 19.06 -7.48
N THR A 61 25.55 18.11 -7.54
CA THR A 61 25.24 16.69 -7.72
C THR A 61 24.63 16.07 -6.46
N ALA A 62 25.09 16.47 -5.27
CA ALA A 62 24.52 16.02 -4.00
C ALA A 62 23.10 16.55 -3.80
N ALA A 63 22.86 17.84 -4.09
CA ALA A 63 21.54 18.45 -4.04
C ALA A 63 20.57 17.80 -5.04
N ARG A 64 21.03 17.49 -6.27
CA ARG A 64 20.22 16.73 -7.26
C ARG A 64 19.87 15.32 -6.77
N LYS A 65 20.79 14.63 -6.11
CA LYS A 65 20.53 13.31 -5.51
C LYS A 65 19.52 13.40 -4.36
N SER A 66 19.68 14.36 -3.45
CA SER A 66 18.76 14.56 -2.33
C SER A 66 17.36 14.97 -2.80
N ALA A 67 17.25 15.87 -3.79
CA ALA A 67 15.97 16.25 -4.39
C ALA A 67 15.28 15.06 -5.10
N CYS A 68 16.06 14.19 -5.75
CA CYS A 68 15.53 12.97 -6.36
C CYS A 68 14.99 11.99 -5.30
N LEU A 69 15.72 11.77 -4.20
CA LEU A 69 15.28 10.92 -3.10
C LEU A 69 14.04 11.50 -2.39
N PHE A 70 13.98 12.81 -2.19
CA PHE A 70 12.83 13.46 -1.57
C PHE A 70 11.59 13.41 -2.47
N ARG A 71 11.76 13.62 -3.78
CA ARG A 71 10.67 13.44 -4.76
C ARG A 71 10.17 11.99 -4.79
N LYS A 72 11.06 11.00 -4.60
CA LYS A 72 10.64 9.59 -4.42
C LYS A 72 9.77 9.47 -3.18
N TYR A 73 10.24 9.94 -2.02
CA TYR A 73 9.50 9.86 -0.76
C TYR A 73 8.11 10.53 -0.83
N LEU A 74 8.04 11.74 -1.41
CA LEU A 74 6.78 12.45 -1.61
C LEU A 74 5.85 11.71 -2.58
N ASN A 75 6.37 11.15 -3.67
CA ASN A 75 5.54 10.35 -4.58
C ASN A 75 5.02 9.09 -3.90
N THR A 76 5.80 8.43 -3.04
CA THR A 76 5.30 7.26 -2.29
C THR A 76 4.17 7.66 -1.35
N ILE A 77 4.32 8.75 -0.59
CA ILE A 77 3.29 9.24 0.34
C ILE A 77 2.05 9.77 -0.39
N LEU A 78 2.23 10.47 -1.51
CA LEU A 78 1.11 10.99 -2.30
C LEU A 78 0.36 9.89 -3.02
N LEU A 79 1.04 8.85 -3.53
CA LEU A 79 0.38 7.69 -4.11
C LEU A 79 -0.41 6.91 -3.06
N ASP A 80 0.14 6.75 -1.86
CA ASP A 80 -0.56 6.14 -0.71
C ASP A 80 -1.82 6.93 -0.33
N LYS A 81 -1.75 8.26 -0.35
CA LYS A 81 -2.90 9.16 -0.05
C LYS A 81 -3.87 9.37 -1.21
N MET A 82 -3.51 9.07 -2.46
CA MET A 82 -4.41 9.16 -3.62
C MET A 82 -5.11 7.83 -3.95
N SER A 83 -4.55 6.70 -3.49
CA SER A 83 -5.20 5.38 -3.56
C SER A 83 -6.45 5.28 -2.65
N THR A 84 -6.59 6.17 -1.67
CA THR A 84 -7.77 6.24 -0.79
C THR A 84 -9.01 6.85 -1.45
N ASN A 85 -8.92 7.37 -2.68
CA ASN A 85 -10.11 7.67 -3.49
C ASN A 85 -10.70 6.37 -4.04
N LYS A 86 -11.41 5.71 -3.14
CA LYS A 86 -12.21 4.50 -3.27
C LYS A 86 -13.22 4.67 -4.42
N THR A 87 -12.80 4.41 -5.66
CA THR A 87 -13.74 3.86 -6.64
C THR A 87 -14.27 2.59 -6.00
N ILE A 88 -15.52 2.62 -5.56
CA ILE A 88 -16.21 1.44 -5.02
C ILE A 88 -16.30 0.47 -6.18
N SER A 89 -15.27 -0.35 -6.34
CA SER A 89 -15.29 -1.41 -7.34
C SER A 89 -16.43 -2.33 -6.94
N THR A 90 -17.39 -2.50 -7.84
CA THR A 90 -18.49 -3.44 -7.66
C THR A 90 -17.95 -4.79 -7.13
N PRO A 91 -18.69 -5.54 -6.30
CA PRO A 91 -18.23 -6.82 -5.77
C PRO A 91 -17.69 -7.76 -6.86
N LYS A 92 -18.34 -7.77 -8.03
CA LYS A 92 -17.89 -8.52 -9.21
C LYS A 92 -16.49 -8.12 -9.69
N GLY A 93 -16.16 -6.83 -9.67
CA GLY A 93 -14.84 -6.32 -10.02
C GLY A 93 -13.77 -6.75 -9.01
N ILE A 94 -14.10 -6.75 -7.71
CA ILE A 94 -13.18 -7.21 -6.65
C ILE A 94 -12.89 -8.71 -6.83
N ASN A 95 -13.92 -9.53 -7.01
CA ASN A 95 -13.75 -10.98 -7.19
C ASN A 95 -12.94 -11.33 -8.44
N ALA A 96 -13.13 -10.60 -9.54
CA ALA A 96 -12.32 -10.78 -10.75
C ALA A 96 -10.84 -10.45 -10.50
N LYS A 97 -10.56 -9.32 -9.82
CA LYS A 97 -9.18 -8.95 -9.43
C LYS A 97 -8.55 -9.99 -8.50
N MET A 98 -9.29 -10.47 -7.52
CA MET A 98 -8.81 -11.49 -6.58
C MET A 98 -8.40 -12.77 -7.30
N ALA A 99 -9.25 -13.26 -8.22
CA ALA A 99 -8.95 -14.46 -9.02
C ALA A 99 -7.76 -14.27 -9.97
N GLU A 100 -7.57 -13.06 -10.51
CA GLU A 100 -6.41 -12.73 -11.36
C GLU A 100 -5.10 -12.71 -10.56
N VAL A 101 -5.11 -12.17 -9.35
CA VAL A 101 -3.92 -12.08 -8.48
C VAL A 101 -3.59 -13.43 -7.84
N CYS A 102 -4.60 -14.18 -7.41
CA CYS A 102 -4.45 -15.41 -6.65
C CYS A 102 -5.55 -16.41 -7.08
N PRO A 103 -5.21 -17.47 -7.85
CA PRO A 103 -6.22 -18.38 -8.40
C PRO A 103 -7.03 -19.13 -7.33
N GLU A 104 -6.48 -19.35 -6.14
CA GLU A 104 -7.21 -19.96 -5.01
C GLU A 104 -8.39 -19.10 -4.54
N LEU A 105 -8.32 -17.77 -4.73
CA LEU A 105 -9.41 -16.86 -4.40
C LEU A 105 -10.58 -16.92 -5.39
N SER A 106 -10.49 -17.73 -6.44
CA SER A 106 -11.62 -18.02 -7.34
C SER A 106 -12.64 -18.98 -6.73
N SER A 107 -12.31 -19.61 -5.59
CA SER A 107 -13.22 -20.48 -4.83
C SER A 107 -14.47 -19.72 -4.37
N SER A 108 -15.61 -20.42 -4.36
CA SER A 108 -16.87 -19.90 -3.80
C SER A 108 -16.76 -19.50 -2.33
N TYR A 109 -15.79 -20.04 -1.59
CA TYR A 109 -15.56 -19.74 -0.18
C TYR A 109 -14.74 -18.48 0.07
N ALA A 110 -14.12 -17.90 -0.97
CA ALA A 110 -13.35 -16.66 -0.89
C ALA A 110 -14.09 -15.45 -1.46
N TYR A 111 -15.32 -15.64 -1.95
CA TYR A 111 -16.11 -14.62 -2.62
C TYR A 111 -16.33 -13.37 -1.74
N PHE A 112 -16.25 -12.19 -2.34
CA PHE A 112 -16.56 -10.90 -1.72
C PHE A 112 -17.99 -10.45 -2.11
N PRO A 113 -18.84 -10.03 -1.16
CA PRO A 113 -18.60 -10.07 0.28
C PRO A 113 -18.69 -11.49 0.85
N LEU A 114 -17.92 -11.75 1.90
CA LEU A 114 -17.97 -13.02 2.65
C LEU A 114 -19.26 -13.13 3.46
N HIS A 115 -20.03 -14.19 3.19
CA HIS A 115 -21.30 -14.47 3.87
C HIS A 115 -21.18 -15.60 4.91
N ILE A 116 -20.29 -15.42 5.89
CA ILE A 116 -20.17 -16.35 7.03
C ILE A 116 -20.27 -15.60 8.36
N SER A 117 -20.83 -16.26 9.37
CA SER A 117 -21.06 -15.65 10.69
C SER A 117 -19.83 -15.68 11.59
N SER A 118 -18.97 -16.68 11.42
CA SER A 118 -17.76 -16.89 12.21
C SER A 118 -16.71 -17.66 11.42
N TRP A 119 -15.43 -17.43 11.71
CA TRP A 119 -14.33 -18.19 11.15
C TRP A 119 -14.41 -19.69 11.50
N LEU A 120 -14.07 -20.55 10.53
CA LEU A 120 -13.99 -21.98 10.75
C LEU A 120 -12.76 -22.31 11.62
N GLY A 121 -12.97 -23.10 12.67
CA GLY A 121 -11.88 -23.64 13.49
C GLY A 121 -11.17 -24.81 12.79
N PRO A 122 -9.93 -25.14 13.18
CA PRO A 122 -9.12 -26.13 12.46
C PRO A 122 -9.68 -27.56 12.50
N SER A 123 -10.34 -27.92 13.61
CA SER A 123 -10.99 -29.24 13.78
C SER A 123 -12.48 -29.21 13.44
N ARG A 124 -13.05 -28.05 13.07
CA ARG A 124 -14.46 -27.96 12.71
C ARG A 124 -14.65 -28.35 11.25
N MET A 125 -15.80 -28.97 10.98
CA MET A 125 -16.26 -29.23 9.63
C MET A 125 -17.01 -28.01 9.10
N GLY A 126 -16.75 -27.68 7.84
CA GLY A 126 -17.47 -26.68 7.07
C GLY A 126 -18.87 -27.15 6.66
N PRO A 127 -19.61 -26.31 5.93
CA PRO A 127 -21.00 -26.60 5.54
C PRO A 127 -21.13 -27.86 4.68
N ASN A 128 -20.09 -28.21 3.92
CA ASN A 128 -20.05 -29.37 3.04
C ASN A 128 -19.27 -30.57 3.63
N GLY A 129 -18.97 -30.55 4.94
CA GLY A 129 -18.20 -31.61 5.60
C GLY A 129 -16.67 -31.47 5.47
N GLU A 130 -16.18 -30.40 4.86
CA GLU A 130 -14.75 -30.12 4.68
C GLU A 130 -14.10 -29.76 6.01
N VAL A 131 -12.92 -30.32 6.31
CA VAL A 131 -12.19 -30.00 7.53
C VAL A 131 -11.42 -28.69 7.39
N GLY A 132 -11.39 -27.87 8.44
CA GLY A 132 -10.69 -26.58 8.43
C GLY A 132 -9.17 -26.68 8.18
N PHE A 133 -8.54 -27.76 8.65
CA PHE A 133 -7.12 -28.01 8.47
C PHE A 133 -6.84 -29.47 8.06
N VAL A 134 -5.99 -29.65 7.06
CA VAL A 134 -5.47 -30.95 6.66
C VAL A 134 -3.96 -30.91 6.76
N LYS A 135 -3.42 -31.68 7.72
CA LYS A 135 -1.98 -31.83 7.88
C LYS A 135 -1.39 -32.46 6.62
N GLU A 136 -0.29 -31.89 6.14
CA GLU A 136 0.43 -32.47 5.01
C GLU A 136 1.09 -33.79 5.45
N VAL A 137 0.69 -34.89 4.81
CA VAL A 137 1.29 -36.22 5.03
C VAL A 137 2.21 -36.60 3.86
N VAL A 138 1.90 -36.14 2.63
CA VAL A 138 2.66 -36.45 1.40
C VAL A 138 2.67 -35.22 0.48
N ARG A 139 3.85 -34.87 -0.06
CA ARG A 139 4.11 -33.68 -0.91
C ARG A 139 3.37 -33.66 -2.26
N THR A 140 2.77 -34.78 -2.68
CA THR A 140 2.08 -34.94 -3.98
C THR A 140 0.56 -34.89 -3.84
N ALA A 141 0.04 -34.17 -2.86
CA ALA A 141 -1.40 -34.00 -2.75
C ALA A 141 -1.95 -33.26 -3.99
N PRO A 142 -3.10 -33.71 -4.54
CA PRO A 142 -3.75 -33.01 -5.64
C PRO A 142 -4.07 -31.57 -5.22
N SER A 143 -4.03 -30.66 -6.19
CA SER A 143 -4.47 -29.27 -5.98
C SER A 143 -5.86 -29.26 -5.37
N ARG A 144 -6.01 -28.55 -4.25
CA ARG A 144 -7.27 -28.38 -3.53
C ARG A 144 -7.70 -26.93 -3.72
N PRO A 145 -8.66 -26.64 -4.60
CA PRO A 145 -9.00 -25.26 -4.97
C PRO A 145 -9.49 -24.43 -3.78
N ASP A 146 -10.09 -25.09 -2.79
CA ASP A 146 -10.68 -24.44 -1.60
C ASP A 146 -9.72 -24.35 -0.40
N TYR A 147 -8.46 -24.75 -0.60
CA TYR A 147 -7.45 -24.78 0.44
C TYR A 147 -6.20 -24.03 0.04
N VAL A 148 -5.57 -23.42 1.04
CA VAL A 148 -4.28 -22.74 0.92
C VAL A 148 -3.22 -23.56 1.63
N HIS A 149 -2.16 -23.93 0.93
CA HIS A 149 -1.00 -24.59 1.53
C HIS A 149 -0.07 -23.57 2.19
N GLY A 150 0.39 -23.87 3.40
CA GLY A 150 1.40 -23.07 4.08
C GLY A 150 1.60 -23.45 5.54
N THR A 151 2.30 -22.56 6.26
CA THR A 151 2.62 -22.73 7.68
C THR A 151 1.69 -21.90 8.54
N GLY A 152 1.00 -22.55 9.48
CA GLY A 152 0.11 -21.89 10.44
C GLY A 152 0.18 -22.51 11.84
N PRO A 153 -0.79 -22.20 12.73
CA PRO A 153 -0.74 -22.60 14.14
C PRO A 153 -0.81 -24.12 14.36
N ASN A 154 -1.39 -24.86 13.42
CA ASN A 154 -1.50 -26.32 13.47
C ASN A 154 -0.36 -27.05 12.73
N GLY A 155 0.66 -26.31 12.28
CA GLY A 155 1.80 -26.82 11.53
C GLY A 155 1.74 -26.51 10.03
N VAL A 156 2.48 -27.28 9.24
CA VAL A 156 2.48 -27.16 7.78
C VAL A 156 1.38 -28.03 7.20
N GLY A 157 0.55 -27.46 6.35
CA GLY A 157 -0.57 -28.17 5.75
C GLY A 157 -1.48 -27.28 4.91
N TYR A 158 -2.68 -27.80 4.67
CA TYR A 158 -3.71 -27.16 3.88
C TYR A 158 -4.77 -26.55 4.80
N TYR A 159 -4.96 -25.24 4.70
CA TYR A 159 -5.92 -24.46 5.47
C TYR A 159 -7.10 -24.08 4.57
N HIS A 160 -8.33 -24.41 5.00
CA HIS A 160 -9.53 -24.10 4.22
C HIS A 160 -9.75 -22.58 4.12
N LEU A 161 -10.29 -22.07 3.01
CA LEU A 161 -10.55 -20.64 2.79
C LEU A 161 -11.58 -20.02 3.74
N LEU A 162 -12.32 -20.83 4.50
CA LEU A 162 -13.18 -20.37 5.60
C LEU A 162 -12.44 -20.20 6.93
N THR A 163 -11.14 -20.48 6.98
CA THR A 163 -10.30 -20.25 8.16
C THR A 163 -9.56 -18.91 8.04
N ARG A 164 -9.40 -18.21 9.16
CA ARG A 164 -8.61 -16.96 9.21
C ARG A 164 -7.15 -17.17 8.79
N ASP A 165 -6.57 -18.32 9.15
CA ASP A 165 -5.16 -18.62 8.89
C ASP A 165 -4.85 -18.73 7.39
N SER A 166 -5.81 -19.18 6.57
CA SER A 166 -5.65 -19.22 5.11
C SER A 166 -5.33 -17.83 4.53
N TYR A 167 -6.06 -16.79 4.96
CA TYR A 167 -5.85 -15.40 4.53
C TYR A 167 -4.50 -14.85 4.99
N LYS A 168 -4.06 -15.20 6.20
CA LYS A 168 -2.72 -14.86 6.70
C LYS A 168 -1.62 -15.44 5.80
N ILE A 169 -1.76 -16.71 5.42
CA ILE A 169 -0.80 -17.41 4.56
C ILE A 169 -0.76 -16.75 3.19
N LEU A 170 -1.91 -16.48 2.58
CA LEU A 170 -2.00 -15.78 1.30
C LEU A 170 -1.38 -14.39 1.34
N TYR A 171 -1.68 -13.61 2.38
CA TYR A 171 -1.12 -12.27 2.58
C TYR A 171 0.42 -12.31 2.66
N ASN A 172 0.97 -13.24 3.46
CA ASN A 172 2.42 -13.41 3.58
C ASN A 172 3.05 -13.86 2.26
N ARG A 173 2.41 -14.77 1.52
CA ARG A 173 2.86 -15.22 0.21
C ARG A 173 2.94 -14.07 -0.78
N LEU A 174 1.88 -13.28 -0.90
CA LEU A 174 1.86 -12.10 -1.78
C LEU A 174 2.88 -11.03 -1.35
N ASN A 175 3.20 -10.92 -0.05
CA ASN A 175 4.26 -10.03 0.42
C ASN A 175 5.65 -10.49 -0.02
N ASN A 176 5.89 -11.79 -0.08
CA ASN A 176 7.17 -12.35 -0.51
C ASN A 176 7.30 -12.39 -2.05
N GLU A 177 6.19 -12.50 -2.78
CA GLU A 177 6.16 -12.60 -4.24
C GLU A 177 5.98 -11.25 -4.96
N ALA A 178 5.72 -10.17 -4.23
CA ALA A 178 5.45 -8.87 -4.86
C ALA A 178 6.65 -8.40 -5.71
N PRO A 179 6.41 -8.02 -6.97
CA PRO A 179 7.48 -7.60 -7.87
C PRO A 179 8.14 -6.32 -7.33
N MET A 180 9.47 -6.31 -7.21
CA MET A 180 10.21 -5.08 -6.95
C MET A 180 10.03 -4.11 -8.13
N THR A 181 9.25 -3.07 -7.95
CA THR A 181 9.08 -2.04 -8.99
C THR A 181 10.25 -1.05 -8.98
N GLY A 182 11.04 -1.06 -10.06
CA GLY A 182 12.05 -0.05 -10.34
C GLY A 182 11.45 1.22 -10.98
N CYS A 183 12.29 2.24 -11.19
CA CYS A 183 11.91 3.57 -11.69
C CYS A 183 11.32 3.61 -13.12
N PHE A 184 11.25 2.49 -13.84
CA PHE A 184 10.88 2.41 -15.26
C PHE A 184 9.77 1.38 -15.56
N CYS A 185 8.93 1.05 -14.59
CA CYS A 185 7.83 0.12 -14.83
C CYS A 185 6.78 0.71 -15.80
N SER A 186 6.35 -0.10 -16.76
CA SER A 186 5.27 0.23 -17.68
C SER A 186 3.96 0.56 -16.94
N SER A 187 3.02 1.24 -17.60
CA SER A 187 1.68 1.49 -17.04
C SER A 187 0.99 0.18 -16.63
N ALA A 188 1.11 -0.87 -17.43
CA ALA A 188 0.56 -2.19 -17.13
C ALA A 188 1.17 -2.82 -15.87
N ALA A 189 2.50 -2.72 -15.69
CA ALA A 189 3.16 -3.23 -14.49
C ALA A 189 2.72 -2.46 -13.22
N ARG A 190 2.55 -1.14 -13.33
CA ARG A 190 2.02 -0.32 -12.22
C ARG A 190 0.58 -0.70 -11.86
N LYS A 191 -0.26 -0.95 -12.86
CA LYS A 191 -1.63 -1.42 -12.64
C LYS A 191 -1.65 -2.76 -11.90
N LYS A 192 -0.84 -3.73 -12.35
CA LYS A 192 -0.74 -5.04 -11.69
C LYS A 192 -0.27 -4.92 -10.24
N LEU A 193 0.69 -4.03 -9.95
CA LEU A 193 1.12 -3.78 -8.58
C LEU A 193 -0.04 -3.20 -7.74
N SER A 194 -0.77 -2.21 -8.27
CA SER A 194 -1.95 -1.65 -7.61
C SER A 194 -3.01 -2.71 -7.33
N ASP A 195 -3.29 -3.61 -8.28
CA ASP A 195 -4.26 -4.69 -8.09
C ASP A 195 -3.79 -5.70 -7.01
N ILE A 196 -2.48 -5.98 -6.93
CA ILE A 196 -1.90 -6.79 -5.85
C ILE A 196 -2.04 -6.09 -4.50
N GLU A 197 -1.81 -4.78 -4.42
CA GLU A 197 -1.94 -4.00 -3.19
C GLU A 197 -3.40 -3.96 -2.69
N ASP A 198 -4.36 -3.76 -3.60
CA ASP A 198 -5.80 -3.82 -3.31
C ASP A 198 -6.17 -5.18 -2.69
N VAL A 199 -5.74 -6.27 -3.32
CA VAL A 199 -6.02 -7.64 -2.84
C VAL A 199 -5.31 -7.90 -1.51
N LYS A 200 -4.05 -7.48 -1.34
CA LYS A 200 -3.32 -7.62 -0.06
C LYS A 200 -4.06 -6.94 1.08
N LYS A 201 -4.56 -5.73 0.85
CA LYS A 201 -5.32 -4.99 1.84
C LYS A 201 -6.57 -5.77 2.27
N LEU A 202 -7.34 -6.28 1.31
CA LEU A 202 -8.51 -7.11 1.59
C LEU A 202 -8.15 -8.38 2.39
N LEU A 203 -7.09 -9.09 2.00
CA LEU A 203 -6.64 -10.29 2.72
C LEU A 203 -6.17 -9.96 4.14
N TYR A 204 -5.51 -8.81 4.33
CA TYR A 204 -5.10 -8.33 5.64
C TYR A 204 -6.30 -8.01 6.52
N ASP A 205 -7.28 -7.27 6.00
CA ASP A 205 -8.52 -6.91 6.71
C ASP A 205 -9.27 -8.18 7.16
N ARG A 206 -9.42 -9.18 6.28
CA ARG A 206 -9.98 -10.50 6.62
C ARG A 206 -9.17 -11.19 7.71
N PHE A 207 -7.84 -11.21 7.59
CA PHE A 207 -6.97 -11.83 8.59
C PHE A 207 -7.09 -11.19 9.97
N ILE A 208 -7.13 -9.86 10.08
CA ILE A 208 -7.22 -9.17 11.38
C ILE A 208 -8.63 -9.16 11.96
N SER A 209 -9.67 -9.29 11.11
CA SER A 209 -11.06 -9.21 11.54
C SER A 209 -11.43 -10.33 12.52
N SER A 210 -12.16 -9.94 13.58
CA SER A 210 -12.71 -10.89 14.54
C SER A 210 -13.78 -11.78 13.90
N ALA A 211 -14.58 -11.20 13.01
CA ALA A 211 -15.65 -11.86 12.27
C ALA A 211 -15.48 -11.63 10.75
N PRO A 212 -15.77 -12.65 9.93
CA PRO A 212 -15.63 -12.61 8.48
C PRO A 212 -16.76 -11.87 7.73
N ASN A 213 -17.74 -11.31 8.43
CA ASN A 213 -18.95 -10.77 7.81
C ASN A 213 -18.71 -9.35 7.29
N GLU A 214 -18.39 -9.25 6.00
CA GLU A 214 -18.11 -7.99 5.29
C GLU A 214 -19.39 -7.19 4.98
N VAL A 215 -20.56 -7.85 5.00
CA VAL A 215 -21.85 -7.19 4.71
C VAL A 215 -22.23 -6.20 5.80
N LYS A 216 -21.88 -6.48 7.06
CA LYS A 216 -22.16 -5.55 8.17
C LYS A 216 -21.39 -4.24 8.00
N GLU A 217 -20.13 -4.31 7.60
CA GLU A 217 -19.32 -3.12 7.37
C GLU A 217 -19.83 -2.30 6.18
N GLU A 218 -20.32 -2.95 5.12
CA GLU A 218 -20.94 -2.27 3.99
C GLU A 218 -22.24 -1.56 4.41
N LEU A 219 -23.08 -2.24 5.19
CA LEU A 219 -24.36 -1.69 5.67
C LEU A 219 -24.15 -0.55 6.69
N ASP A 220 -23.16 -0.68 7.57
CA ASP A 220 -22.80 0.34 8.56
C ASP A 220 -22.11 1.54 7.90
N SER A 221 -21.28 1.31 6.87
CA SER A 221 -20.69 2.38 6.04
C SER A 221 -21.75 3.14 5.25
N ALA A 222 -22.78 2.45 4.75
CA ALA A 222 -23.90 3.06 4.05
C ALA A 222 -24.82 3.85 4.99
N ARG A 223 -24.94 3.44 6.26
CA ARG A 223 -25.74 4.16 7.27
C ARG A 223 -25.00 5.34 7.90
N GLY A 224 -23.67 5.30 7.97
CA GLY A 224 -22.85 6.36 8.55
C GLY A 224 -22.81 7.67 7.74
N THR A 225 -23.39 7.70 6.54
CA THR A 225 -23.45 8.91 5.70
C THR A 225 -24.69 9.79 5.94
N ASP A 226 -25.64 9.38 6.80
CA ASP A 226 -26.96 10.02 6.90
C ASP A 226 -27.35 10.52 8.31
N LEU A 227 -26.41 10.59 9.26
CA LEU A 227 -26.71 10.99 10.65
C LEU A 227 -26.18 12.36 11.08
N SER A 228 -25.50 13.10 10.20
CA SER A 228 -25.10 14.49 10.46
C SER A 228 -26.08 15.54 9.89
N SER A 229 -27.21 15.12 9.30
CA SER A 229 -28.21 15.99 8.67
C SER A 229 -29.56 16.05 9.42
N ILE A 230 -29.68 15.39 10.58
CA ILE A 230 -30.91 15.37 11.40
C ILE A 230 -30.68 16.02 12.78
N ALA A 231 -29.72 16.95 12.86
CA ALA A 231 -29.49 17.75 14.06
C ALA A 231 -29.34 19.23 13.69
N GLU A 232 -30.43 19.83 13.20
CA GLU A 232 -30.72 21.27 13.25
C GLU A 232 -32.16 21.49 13.72
#